data_AF-A0A3S9XET5-F1
#
_entry.id   AF-A0A3S9XET5-F1
#
_cell.length_a   1.000
_cell.length_b   1.000
_cell.length_c   1.000
_cell.angle_alpha   90.00
_cell.angle_beta   90.00
_cell.angle_gamma   90.00
#
_symmetry.space_group_name_H-M   'P 1'
#
loop_
_entity.id
_entity.type
_entity.pdbx_description
1 polymer ?
#
loop_
_entity_poly.entity_id
_entity_poly.type
_entity_poly.pdbx_seq_one_letter_code
_entity_poly.pdbx_strand_id
1 'polypeptide(L)'
;MIEINCGVSYFMKRLVGFFIIASLLSGCGFHLRGTSEDKIEIKELAVSAGDRYGPLVKELRERLADHGVKIYDTAMYKLVITSSINSRTLAFSSSIRGTDIEQILTLKYRIYGVNNLLLVEDTVEARGQYVSDINNIVADELQKNRLDQELRGNAITLLIYRLQSISPAKLEELQQKAQEQKRLQDEAKQQRQKAAEERRKLLLQSIPLDEIEQLNSQ
;
A
#
# COMPACT_ATOMS: atom_id res chain seq x y z
N MET A 1 -55.35 -5.72 -54.20
CA MET A 1 -54.68 -4.58 -53.52
C MET A 1 -54.44 -4.89 -52.02
N ILE A 2 -53.99 -6.11 -51.67
CA ILE A 2 -53.83 -6.55 -50.26
C ILE A 2 -52.42 -7.10 -49.95
N GLU A 3 -51.63 -7.53 -50.96
CA GLU A 3 -50.32 -8.15 -50.70
C GLU A 3 -49.16 -7.19 -50.40
N ILE A 4 -49.27 -5.90 -50.73
CA ILE A 4 -48.19 -4.93 -50.47
C ILE A 4 -48.08 -4.59 -48.97
N ASN A 5 -49.17 -4.68 -48.21
CA ASN A 5 -49.20 -4.31 -46.79
C ASN A 5 -48.54 -5.36 -45.88
N CYS A 6 -48.45 -6.63 -46.29
CA CYS A 6 -47.85 -7.69 -45.46
C CYS A 6 -46.31 -7.59 -45.42
N GLY A 7 -45.69 -7.28 -46.57
CA GLY A 7 -44.24 -7.09 -46.67
C GLY A 7 -43.73 -5.86 -45.91
N VAL A 8 -44.47 -4.74 -46.01
CA VAL A 8 -44.14 -3.50 -45.28
C VAL A 8 -44.33 -3.67 -43.77
N SER A 9 -45.37 -4.39 -43.32
CA SER A 9 -45.60 -4.67 -41.90
C SER A 9 -44.50 -5.55 -41.29
N TYR A 10 -44.03 -6.57 -42.00
CA TYR A 10 -42.92 -7.42 -41.55
C TYR A 10 -41.58 -6.69 -41.51
N PHE A 11 -41.31 -5.81 -42.50
CA PHE A 11 -40.12 -4.98 -42.53
C PHE A 11 -40.12 -3.93 -41.40
N MET A 12 -41.27 -3.29 -41.14
CA MET A 12 -41.46 -2.32 -40.07
C MET A 12 -41.27 -2.96 -38.68
N LYS A 13 -41.78 -4.17 -38.45
CA LYS A 13 -41.60 -4.91 -37.18
C LYS A 13 -40.14 -5.29 -36.92
N ARG A 14 -39.40 -5.68 -37.95
CA ARG A 14 -37.95 -5.96 -37.83
C ARG A 14 -37.14 -4.70 -37.53
N LEU A 15 -37.49 -3.58 -38.16
CA LEU A 15 -36.87 -2.27 -37.89
C LEU A 15 -37.11 -1.81 -36.45
N VAL A 16 -38.35 -1.91 -35.96
CA VAL A 16 -38.68 -1.55 -34.56
C VAL A 16 -37.93 -2.43 -33.57
N GLY A 17 -37.83 -3.74 -33.81
CA GLY A 17 -37.03 -4.64 -32.98
C GLY A 17 -35.55 -4.24 -32.92
N PHE A 18 -34.97 -3.86 -34.06
CA PHE A 18 -33.58 -3.42 -34.13
C PHE A 18 -33.33 -2.11 -33.38
N PHE A 19 -34.25 -1.14 -33.50
CA PHE A 19 -34.18 0.13 -32.76
C PHE A 19 -34.31 -0.05 -31.25
N ILE A 20 -35.17 -0.97 -30.79
CA ILE A 20 -35.31 -1.28 -29.36
C ILE A 20 -34.02 -1.89 -28.81
N ILE A 21 -33.43 -2.85 -29.52
CA ILE A 21 -32.15 -3.48 -29.12
C ILE A 21 -31.01 -2.45 -29.11
N ALA A 22 -30.92 -1.58 -30.12
CA ALA A 22 -29.89 -0.54 -30.17
C ALA A 22 -30.02 0.47 -29.02
N SER A 23 -31.25 0.83 -28.62
CA SER A 23 -31.50 1.74 -27.50
C SER A 23 -31.12 1.12 -26.15
N LEU A 24 -31.38 -0.18 -25.97
CA LEU A 24 -30.97 -0.94 -24.78
C LEU A 24 -29.45 -1.03 -24.66
N LEU A 25 -28.71 -1.12 -25.78
CA LEU A 25 -27.25 -1.15 -25.79
C LEU A 25 -26.61 0.22 -25.44
N SER A 26 -27.21 1.33 -25.86
CA SER A 26 -26.75 2.68 -25.52
C SER A 26 -27.05 3.08 -24.05
N GLY A 27 -27.87 2.29 -23.34
CA GLY A 27 -28.20 2.50 -21.94
C GLY A 27 -27.18 1.94 -20.94
N CYS A 28 -26.23 1.11 -21.38
CA CYS A 28 -25.10 0.72 -20.56
C CYS A 28 -24.11 1.89 -20.55
N GLY A 29 -24.20 2.79 -19.57
CA GLY A 29 -23.39 4.01 -19.41
C GLY A 29 -21.88 3.81 -19.22
N PHE A 30 -21.29 2.76 -19.82
CA PHE A 30 -19.87 2.58 -20.01
C PHE A 30 -19.33 3.73 -20.87
N HIS A 31 -18.92 4.80 -20.21
CA HIS A 31 -18.05 5.77 -20.85
C HIS A 31 -16.67 5.14 -20.93
N LEU A 32 -16.02 5.27 -22.09
CA LEU A 32 -14.58 5.08 -22.16
C LEU A 32 -14.01 5.99 -21.07
N ARG A 33 -13.38 5.40 -20.05
CA ARG A 33 -12.65 6.17 -19.05
C ARG A 33 -11.70 7.05 -19.85
N GLY A 34 -12.01 8.34 -19.91
CA GLY A 34 -11.24 9.29 -20.69
C GLY A 34 -9.79 9.16 -20.25
N THR A 35 -8.85 9.51 -21.13
CA THR A 35 -7.43 9.63 -20.81
C THR A 35 -7.17 10.80 -19.84
N SER A 36 -8.07 11.04 -18.86
CA SER A 36 -7.71 11.71 -17.62
C SER A 36 -6.56 10.89 -17.08
N GLU A 37 -5.37 11.41 -17.31
CA GLU A 37 -4.13 10.73 -17.06
C GLU A 37 -4.23 10.18 -15.65
N ASP A 38 -4.22 8.84 -15.48
CA ASP A 38 -4.21 8.15 -14.19
C ASP A 38 -2.84 8.41 -13.50
N LYS A 39 -2.45 9.69 -13.45
CA LYS A 39 -1.18 10.18 -13.00
C LYS A 39 -1.25 10.30 -11.51
N ILE A 40 -0.19 9.82 -10.89
CA ILE A 40 0.08 10.13 -9.50
C ILE A 40 0.44 11.62 -9.47
N GLU A 41 -0.27 12.40 -8.65
CA GLU A 41 -0.01 13.85 -8.54
C GLU A 41 1.40 14.14 -7.99
N ILE A 42 1.94 13.20 -7.20
CA ILE A 42 3.32 13.23 -6.67
C ILE A 42 4.30 12.94 -7.82
N LYS A 43 4.96 13.98 -8.31
CA LYS A 43 5.88 13.87 -9.47
C LYS A 43 7.21 13.21 -9.16
N GLU A 44 7.69 13.31 -7.92
CA GLU A 44 9.01 12.86 -7.52
C GLU A 44 8.96 12.07 -6.21
N LEU A 45 9.60 10.90 -6.18
CA LEU A 45 9.56 10.00 -5.03
C LEU A 45 10.86 9.22 -4.88
N ALA A 46 11.40 9.15 -3.68
CA ALA A 46 12.48 8.22 -3.34
C ALA A 46 11.86 6.88 -2.94
N VAL A 47 12.27 5.77 -3.56
CA VAL A 47 11.71 4.44 -3.25
C VAL A 47 12.75 3.59 -2.54
N SER A 48 12.40 3.10 -1.35
CA SER A 48 13.24 2.23 -0.52
C SER A 48 12.45 0.99 -0.12
N ALA A 49 13.11 -0.16 -0.09
CA ALA A 49 12.53 -1.42 0.35
C ALA A 49 13.50 -2.15 1.26
N GLY A 50 13.01 -3.11 2.06
CA GLY A 50 13.87 -4.01 2.84
C GLY A 50 14.85 -4.77 1.95
N ASP A 51 14.34 -5.36 0.86
CA ASP A 51 15.15 -5.87 -0.24
C ASP A 51 15.25 -4.81 -1.34
N ARG A 52 16.42 -4.16 -1.44
CA ARG A 52 16.67 -3.03 -2.36
C ARG A 52 16.71 -3.43 -3.84
N TYR A 53 16.93 -4.71 -4.14
CA TYR A 53 17.05 -5.20 -5.52
C TYR A 53 16.05 -6.32 -5.85
N GLY A 54 15.13 -6.61 -4.92
CA GLY A 54 14.12 -7.63 -5.08
C GLY A 54 13.12 -7.35 -6.22
N PRO A 55 12.42 -8.40 -6.68
CA PRO A 55 11.46 -8.28 -7.77
C PRO A 55 10.33 -7.27 -7.48
N LEU A 56 9.90 -7.16 -6.21
CA LEU A 56 8.87 -6.22 -5.77
C LEU A 56 9.26 -4.77 -6.00
N VAL A 57 10.46 -4.37 -5.57
CA VAL A 57 10.86 -2.97 -5.70
C VAL A 57 11.18 -2.61 -7.15
N LYS A 58 11.70 -3.56 -7.93
CA LYS A 58 11.94 -3.37 -9.36
C LYS A 58 10.63 -3.12 -10.12
N GLU A 59 9.65 -4.02 -9.96
CA GLU A 59 8.34 -3.91 -10.61
C GLU A 59 7.57 -2.67 -10.14
N LEU A 60 7.68 -2.31 -8.85
CA LEU A 60 7.09 -1.08 -8.33
C LEU A 60 7.70 0.17 -8.97
N ARG A 61 9.04 0.22 -9.12
CA ARG A 61 9.73 1.35 -9.76
C ARG A 61 9.29 1.51 -11.21
N GLU A 62 9.19 0.41 -11.95
CA GLU A 62 8.71 0.39 -13.35
C GLU A 62 7.27 0.93 -13.43
N ARG A 63 6.35 0.38 -12.63
CA ARG A 63 4.95 0.84 -12.63
C ARG A 63 4.79 2.29 -12.18
N LEU A 64 5.57 2.77 -11.21
CA LEU A 64 5.55 4.17 -10.81
C LEU A 64 6.01 5.09 -11.95
N ALA A 65 7.05 4.69 -12.70
CA ALA A 65 7.53 5.42 -13.86
C ALA A 65 6.47 5.46 -14.98
N ASP A 66 5.76 4.35 -15.21
CA ASP A 66 4.65 4.29 -16.18
C ASP A 66 3.50 5.26 -15.82
N HIS A 67 3.31 5.53 -14.53
CA HIS A 67 2.32 6.50 -14.01
C HIS A 67 2.89 7.94 -13.90
N GLY A 68 4.07 8.19 -14.48
CA GLY A 68 4.67 9.53 -14.58
C GLY A 68 5.49 9.99 -13.36
N VAL A 69 5.79 9.10 -12.42
CA VAL A 69 6.58 9.42 -11.22
C VAL A 69 8.07 9.26 -11.53
N LYS A 70 8.85 10.31 -11.28
CA LYS A 70 10.31 10.27 -11.37
C LYS A 70 10.90 9.80 -10.05
N ILE A 71 11.85 8.86 -10.12
CA ILE A 71 12.43 8.23 -8.93
C ILE A 71 13.84 8.76 -8.72
N TYR A 72 14.03 9.49 -7.63
CA TYR A 72 15.32 10.08 -7.22
C TYR A 72 15.58 9.75 -5.75
N ASP A 73 16.82 9.40 -5.40
CA ASP A 73 17.17 9.10 -4.01
C ASP A 73 17.10 10.33 -3.08
N THR A 74 17.20 11.54 -3.66
CA THR A 74 17.15 12.83 -2.96
C THR A 74 15.79 13.51 -3.04
N ALA A 75 14.73 12.81 -3.44
CA ALA A 75 13.39 13.38 -3.51
C ALA A 75 12.89 13.81 -2.12
N MET A 76 12.03 14.83 -2.09
CA MET A 76 11.45 15.37 -0.86
C MET A 76 10.64 14.34 -0.08
N TYR A 77 9.92 13.48 -0.80
CA TYR A 77 9.13 12.39 -0.23
C TYR A 77 9.80 11.05 -0.48
N LYS A 78 9.80 10.19 0.54
CA LYS A 78 10.37 8.86 0.50
C LYS A 78 9.34 7.80 0.83
N LEU A 79 9.05 6.94 -0.14
CA LEU A 79 8.25 5.74 0.02
C LEU A 79 9.14 4.58 0.50
N VAL A 80 8.83 4.06 1.68
CA VAL A 80 9.47 2.89 2.25
C VAL A 80 8.46 1.74 2.27
N ILE A 81 8.82 0.60 1.65
CA ILE A 81 7.97 -0.58 1.59
C ILE A 81 8.57 -1.78 2.31
N THR A 82 7.71 -2.60 2.89
CA THR A 82 8.06 -3.90 3.46
C THR A 82 6.94 -4.89 3.15
N SER A 83 7.30 -6.04 2.59
CA SER A 83 6.36 -7.10 2.26
C SER A 83 6.57 -8.32 3.14
N SER A 84 5.49 -9.01 3.44
CA SER A 84 5.49 -10.34 4.06
C SER A 84 4.47 -11.22 3.37
N ILE A 85 4.78 -12.51 3.24
CA ILE A 85 3.86 -13.52 2.71
C ILE A 85 3.51 -14.48 3.85
N ASN A 86 2.22 -14.76 4.01
CA ASN A 86 1.72 -15.75 4.95
C ASN A 86 0.83 -16.76 4.19
N SER A 87 0.94 -18.03 4.54
CA SER A 87 0.17 -19.11 3.92
C SER A 87 -0.60 -19.87 5.00
N ARG A 88 -1.85 -20.23 4.71
CA ARG A 88 -2.68 -21.05 5.61
C ARG A 88 -3.49 -22.07 4.84
N THR A 89 -3.71 -23.23 5.43
CA THR A 89 -4.63 -24.24 4.89
C THR A 89 -6.08 -23.77 5.04
N LEU A 90 -6.83 -23.82 3.94
CA LEU A 90 -8.27 -23.55 3.91
C LEU A 90 -9.08 -24.82 4.11
N ALA A 91 -8.75 -25.86 3.36
CA ALA A 91 -9.47 -27.12 3.35
C ALA A 91 -8.57 -28.27 2.88
N PHE A 92 -8.97 -29.49 3.23
CA PHE A 92 -8.39 -30.72 2.70
C PHE A 92 -9.35 -31.33 1.68
N SER A 93 -8.84 -31.81 0.55
CA SER A 93 -9.66 -32.55 -0.42
C SER A 93 -10.19 -33.86 0.18
N SER A 94 -11.35 -34.30 -0.28
CA SER A 94 -12.01 -35.54 0.16
C SER A 94 -11.18 -36.82 -0.08
N SER A 95 -10.21 -36.77 -1.00
CA SER A 95 -9.28 -37.87 -1.28
C SER A 95 -7.97 -37.80 -0.49
N ILE A 96 -7.76 -36.78 0.36
CA ILE A 96 -6.50 -36.51 1.11
C ILE A 96 -5.27 -36.49 0.17
N ARG A 97 -5.45 -35.99 -1.06
CA ARG A 97 -4.35 -35.86 -2.04
C ARG A 97 -3.98 -34.41 -2.28
N GLY A 98 -4.99 -33.53 -2.36
CA GLY A 98 -4.82 -32.08 -2.45
C GLY A 98 -5.17 -31.35 -1.16
N THR A 99 -4.43 -30.29 -0.86
CA THR A 99 -4.73 -29.32 0.21
C THR A 99 -4.89 -27.94 -0.39
N ASP A 100 -6.01 -27.27 -0.09
CA ASP A 100 -6.22 -25.88 -0.51
C ASP A 100 -5.43 -24.95 0.42
N ILE A 101 -4.50 -24.20 -0.15
CA ILE A 101 -3.66 -23.25 0.56
C ILE A 101 -4.03 -21.84 0.11
N GLU A 102 -4.44 -21.01 1.06
CA GLU A 102 -4.50 -19.56 0.84
C GLU A 102 -3.12 -18.96 1.09
N GLN A 103 -2.78 -17.99 0.27
CA GLN A 103 -1.62 -17.15 0.46
C GLN A 103 -1.99 -15.68 0.45
N ILE A 104 -1.50 -14.95 1.44
CA ILE A 104 -1.73 -13.52 1.65
C ILE A 104 -0.38 -12.81 1.58
N LEU A 105 -0.22 -11.93 0.60
CA LEU A 105 0.88 -10.99 0.53
C LEU A 105 0.42 -9.67 1.16
N THR A 106 1.04 -9.32 2.27
CA THR A 106 0.82 -8.05 2.98
C THR A 106 1.96 -7.09 2.63
N LEU A 107 1.63 -5.95 2.03
CA LEU A 107 2.58 -4.89 1.66
C LEU A 107 2.31 -3.67 2.53
N LYS A 108 3.19 -3.45 3.51
CA LYS A 108 3.19 -2.27 4.37
C LYS A 108 3.98 -1.17 3.68
N TYR A 109 3.42 0.03 3.65
CA TYR A 109 4.08 1.19 3.05
C TYR A 109 4.04 2.39 4.00
N ARG A 110 5.12 3.17 3.95
CA ARG A 110 5.25 4.41 4.70
C ARG A 110 5.75 5.51 3.78
N ILE A 111 5.16 6.69 3.89
CA ILE A 111 5.64 7.88 3.21
C ILE A 111 6.27 8.78 4.26
N TYR A 112 7.55 9.06 4.07
CA TYR A 112 8.29 10.03 4.86
C TYR A 112 8.43 11.34 4.08
N GLY A 113 8.31 12.46 4.78
CA GLY A 113 8.62 13.78 4.24
C GLY A 113 9.95 14.32 4.74
N VAL A 114 10.06 15.64 4.79
CA VAL A 114 11.28 16.35 5.19
C VAL A 114 11.63 16.01 6.64
N ASN A 115 12.93 15.90 6.93
CA ASN A 115 13.47 15.51 8.25
C ASN A 115 13.05 14.10 8.71
N ASN A 116 12.75 13.21 7.75
CA ASN A 116 12.36 11.82 7.99
C ASN A 116 11.13 11.70 8.91
N LEU A 117 10.18 12.63 8.77
CA LEU A 117 8.91 12.59 9.47
C LEU A 117 7.95 11.66 8.75
N LEU A 118 7.31 10.78 9.51
CA LEU A 118 6.29 9.87 9.00
C LEU A 118 5.01 10.67 8.70
N LEU A 119 4.56 10.64 7.44
CA LEU A 119 3.35 11.34 7.00
C LEU A 119 2.19 10.37 6.83
N VAL A 120 2.45 9.24 6.20
CA VAL A 120 1.44 8.20 5.91
C VAL A 120 2.03 6.84 6.27
N GLU A 121 1.24 6.02 6.95
CA GLU A 121 1.51 4.60 7.16
C GLU A 121 0.22 3.83 6.95
N ASP A 122 0.26 2.84 6.07
CA ASP A 122 -0.90 2.00 5.75
C ASP A 122 -0.42 0.68 5.10
N THR A 123 -1.36 -0.21 4.81
CA THR A 123 -1.10 -1.57 4.32
C THR A 123 -2.07 -1.93 3.19
N VAL A 124 -1.55 -2.63 2.18
CA VAL A 124 -2.37 -3.27 1.16
C VAL A 124 -2.14 -4.78 1.19
N GLU A 125 -3.18 -5.55 0.89
CA GLU A 125 -3.13 -7.01 0.91
C GLU A 125 -3.63 -7.58 -0.41
N ALA A 126 -2.84 -8.49 -0.97
CA ALA A 126 -3.26 -9.34 -2.09
C ALA A 126 -3.41 -10.78 -1.59
N ARG A 127 -4.52 -11.42 -1.95
CA ARG A 127 -4.84 -12.79 -1.57
C ARG A 127 -5.02 -13.65 -2.81
N GLY A 128 -4.65 -14.91 -2.70
CA GLY A 128 -4.94 -15.91 -3.70
C GLY A 128 -4.75 -17.30 -3.13
N GLN A 129 -5.02 -18.31 -3.93
CA GLN A 129 -5.04 -19.69 -3.47
C GLN A 129 -4.46 -20.63 -4.52
N TYR A 130 -3.88 -21.73 -4.05
CA TYR A 130 -3.44 -22.84 -4.90
C TYR A 130 -3.71 -24.16 -4.18
N VAL A 131 -3.76 -25.24 -4.96
CA VAL A 131 -3.86 -26.60 -4.44
C VAL A 131 -2.46 -27.18 -4.38
N SER A 132 -2.10 -27.75 -3.23
CA SER A 132 -0.83 -28.47 -3.02
C SER A 132 -1.09 -29.98 -3.00
N ASP A 133 -0.36 -30.75 -3.81
CA ASP A 133 -0.35 -32.22 -3.82
C ASP A 133 0.99 -32.77 -3.28
N ILE A 134 0.91 -33.53 -2.18
CA ILE A 134 2.08 -34.12 -1.50
C ILE A 134 2.89 -35.02 -2.44
N ASN A 135 2.27 -35.59 -3.47
CA ASN A 135 2.94 -36.46 -4.44
C ASN A 135 3.57 -35.69 -5.61
N ASN A 136 3.37 -34.37 -5.71
CA ASN A 136 3.82 -33.55 -6.83
C ASN A 136 4.43 -32.20 -6.40
N ILE A 137 5.47 -32.29 -5.57
CA ILE A 137 6.18 -31.13 -5.00
C ILE A 137 6.67 -30.13 -6.07
N VAL A 138 7.08 -30.63 -7.25
CA VAL A 138 7.58 -29.78 -8.34
C VAL A 138 6.46 -28.94 -8.95
N ALA A 139 5.26 -29.50 -9.16
CA ALA A 139 4.13 -28.74 -9.65
C ALA A 139 3.65 -27.71 -8.60
N ASP A 140 3.65 -28.10 -7.32
CA ASP A 140 3.32 -27.22 -6.21
C ASP A 140 4.24 -25.99 -6.15
N GLU A 141 5.55 -26.19 -6.30
CA GLU A 141 6.52 -25.09 -6.33
C GLU A 141 6.28 -24.16 -7.53
N LEU A 142 5.98 -24.71 -8.71
CA LEU A 142 5.65 -23.91 -9.88
C LEU A 142 4.35 -23.10 -9.69
N GLN A 143 3.31 -23.71 -9.12
CA GLN A 143 2.05 -23.05 -8.82
C GLN A 143 2.23 -21.94 -7.79
N LYS A 144 2.97 -22.21 -6.72
CA LYS A 144 3.31 -21.22 -5.70
C LYS A 144 4.10 -20.06 -6.31
N ASN A 145 5.15 -20.33 -7.08
CA ASN A 145 5.95 -19.28 -7.72
C ASN A 145 5.12 -18.42 -8.68
N ARG A 146 4.19 -19.02 -9.43
CA ARG A 146 3.24 -18.27 -10.26
C ARG A 146 2.34 -17.38 -9.39
N LEU A 147 1.79 -17.93 -8.30
CA LEU A 147 0.94 -17.18 -7.39
C LEU A 147 1.71 -16.01 -6.73
N ASP A 148 2.95 -16.22 -6.31
CA ASP A 148 3.82 -15.17 -5.74
C ASP A 148 3.99 -13.99 -6.71
N GLN A 149 4.14 -14.27 -8.01
CA GLN A 149 4.23 -13.24 -9.06
C GLN A 149 2.92 -12.48 -9.21
N GLU A 150 1.79 -13.18 -9.23
CA GLU A 150 0.46 -12.58 -9.33
C GLU A 150 0.14 -11.69 -8.13
N LEU A 151 0.33 -12.20 -6.90
CA LEU A 151 0.05 -11.46 -5.67
C LEU A 151 0.91 -10.21 -5.57
N ARG A 152 2.17 -10.28 -5.99
CA ARG A 152 3.05 -9.11 -6.03
C ARG A 152 2.52 -8.05 -7.00
N GLY A 153 2.16 -8.44 -8.22
CA GLY A 153 1.59 -7.53 -9.20
C GLY A 153 0.29 -6.88 -8.69
N ASN A 154 -0.59 -7.67 -8.06
CA ASN A 154 -1.83 -7.18 -7.47
C ASN A 154 -1.59 -6.21 -6.31
N ALA A 155 -0.66 -6.52 -5.40
CA ALA A 155 -0.31 -5.64 -4.29
C ALA A 155 0.27 -4.31 -4.78
N ILE A 156 1.10 -4.33 -5.82
CA ILE A 156 1.61 -3.09 -6.43
C ILE A 156 0.46 -2.29 -7.05
N THR A 157 -0.43 -2.91 -7.81
CA THR A 157 -1.61 -2.23 -8.39
C THR A 157 -2.43 -1.53 -7.29
N LEU A 158 -2.70 -2.22 -6.18
CA LEU A 158 -3.42 -1.65 -5.04
C LEU A 158 -2.66 -0.47 -4.41
N LEU A 159 -1.34 -0.58 -4.27
CA LEU A 159 -0.49 0.52 -3.78
C LEU A 159 -0.56 1.73 -4.71
N ILE A 160 -0.49 1.54 -6.03
CA ILE A 160 -0.61 2.63 -7.01
C ILE A 160 -1.96 3.36 -6.86
N TYR A 161 -3.06 2.64 -6.71
CA TYR A 161 -4.37 3.25 -6.45
C TYR A 161 -4.40 4.06 -5.15
N ARG A 162 -3.72 3.59 -4.09
CA ARG A 162 -3.58 4.37 -2.86
C ARG A 162 -2.79 5.65 -3.11
N LEU A 163 -1.67 5.58 -3.84
CA LEU A 163 -0.84 6.74 -4.14
C LEU A 163 -1.56 7.78 -5.02
N GLN A 164 -2.40 7.35 -5.96
CA GLN A 164 -3.23 8.25 -6.77
C GLN A 164 -4.23 9.05 -5.94
N SER A 165 -4.67 8.52 -4.80
CA SER A 165 -5.60 9.22 -3.89
C SER A 165 -4.91 10.24 -2.97
N ILE A 166 -3.57 10.31 -2.98
CA ILE A 166 -2.79 11.21 -2.11
C ILE A 166 -2.37 12.44 -2.90
N SER A 167 -2.92 13.60 -2.54
CA SER A 167 -2.52 14.87 -3.15
C SER A 167 -1.29 15.49 -2.47
N PRO A 168 -0.48 16.28 -3.20
CA PRO A 168 0.66 17.01 -2.63
C PRO A 168 0.24 17.96 -1.50
N ALA A 169 -0.90 18.66 -1.67
CA ALA A 169 -1.45 19.54 -0.64
C ALA A 169 -1.73 18.79 0.68
N LYS A 170 -2.21 17.55 0.59
CA LYS A 170 -2.42 16.72 1.78
C LYS A 170 -1.11 16.32 2.46
N LEU A 171 -0.08 16.00 1.69
CA LEU A 171 1.25 15.68 2.23
C LEU A 171 1.89 16.90 2.92
N GLU A 172 1.70 18.10 2.39
CA GLU A 172 2.16 19.34 3.02
C GLU A 172 1.45 19.62 4.35
N GLU A 173 0.12 19.46 4.40
CA GLU A 173 -0.65 19.58 5.65
C GLU A 173 -0.15 18.58 6.71
N LEU A 174 0.05 17.32 6.32
CA LEU A 174 0.59 16.28 7.21
C LEU A 174 2.01 16.61 7.67
N GLN A 175 2.84 17.20 6.80
CA GLN A 175 4.19 17.61 7.13
C GLN A 175 4.20 18.69 8.21
N GLN A 176 3.37 19.75 8.06
CA GLN A 176 3.28 20.82 9.05
C GLN A 176 2.83 20.28 10.41
N LYS A 177 1.79 19.42 10.40
CA LYS A 177 1.29 18.77 11.62
C LYS A 177 2.35 17.90 12.29
N ALA A 178 3.09 17.09 11.51
CA ALA A 178 4.14 16.24 12.05
C ALA A 178 5.31 17.06 12.63
N GLN A 179 5.66 18.19 12.00
CA GLN A 179 6.69 19.11 12.49
C GLN A 179 6.29 19.78 13.81
N GLU A 180 5.05 20.26 13.90
CA GLU A 180 4.53 20.85 15.13
C GLU A 180 4.50 19.81 16.26
N GLN A 181 3.98 18.61 16.00
CA GLN A 181 3.98 17.53 16.98
C GLN A 181 5.39 17.18 17.45
N LYS A 182 6.36 17.10 16.55
CA LYS A 182 7.76 16.84 16.90
C LYS A 182 8.35 17.97 17.74
N ARG A 183 8.11 19.24 17.38
CA ARG A 183 8.55 20.40 18.16
C ARG A 183 8.01 20.34 19.60
N LEU A 184 6.71 20.10 19.75
CA LEU A 184 6.07 19.99 21.06
C LEU A 184 6.63 18.80 21.87
N GLN A 185 6.90 17.66 21.21
CA GLN A 185 7.53 16.50 21.85
C GLN A 185 8.96 16.80 22.31
N ASP A 186 9.76 17.49 21.49
CA ASP A 186 11.13 17.86 21.81
C ASP A 186 11.17 18.88 22.97
N GLU A 187 10.29 19.89 22.95
CA GLU A 187 10.13 20.85 24.05
C GLU A 187 9.75 20.15 25.36
N ALA A 188 8.77 19.23 25.32
CA ALA A 188 8.36 18.46 26.49
C ALA A 188 9.49 17.56 27.01
N LYS A 189 10.27 16.95 26.12
CA LYS A 189 11.43 16.13 26.49
C LYS A 189 12.51 16.98 27.15
N GLN A 190 12.81 18.16 26.60
CA GLN A 190 13.78 19.09 27.19
C GLN A 190 13.34 19.60 28.57
N GLN A 191 12.05 19.95 28.73
CA GLN A 191 11.51 20.35 30.03
C GLN A 191 11.63 19.23 31.07
N ARG A 192 11.30 17.99 30.69
CA ARG A 192 11.47 16.81 31.56
C ARG A 192 12.93 16.59 31.96
N GLN A 193 13.86 16.77 31.03
CA GLN A 193 15.30 16.63 31.30
C GLN A 193 15.79 17.71 32.26
N LYS A 194 15.39 18.97 32.06
CA LYS A 194 15.74 20.09 32.96
C LYS A 194 15.20 19.87 34.37
N ALA A 195 13.92 19.49 34.49
CA ALA A 195 13.31 19.19 35.79
C ALA A 195 13.98 17.99 36.48
N ALA A 196 14.36 16.96 35.73
CA ALA A 196 15.08 15.80 36.27
C ALA A 196 16.50 16.17 36.74
N GLU A 197 17.21 17.03 36.00
CA GLU A 197 18.53 17.52 36.37
C GLU A 197 18.46 18.41 37.62
N GLU A 198 17.50 19.32 37.68
CA GLU A 198 17.25 20.16 38.85
C GLU A 198 16.91 19.32 40.09
N ARG A 199 16.01 18.34 39.94
CA ARG A 199 15.70 17.38 41.00
C ARG A 199 16.94 16.59 41.46
N ARG A 200 17.80 16.17 40.52
CA ARG A 200 19.06 15.48 40.85
C ARG A 200 20.01 16.39 41.63
N LYS A 201 20.13 17.66 41.27
CA LYS A 201 20.96 18.64 42.01
C LYS A 201 20.45 18.84 43.44
N LEU A 202 19.14 18.97 43.61
CA LEU A 202 18.52 19.07 44.95
C LEU A 202 18.80 17.83 45.80
N LEU A 203 18.70 16.63 45.22
CA LEU A 203 19.01 15.38 45.92
C LEU A 203 20.49 15.30 46.35
N LEU A 204 21.42 15.76 45.51
CA LEU A 204 22.86 15.79 45.83
C LEU A 204 23.19 16.82 46.93
N GLN A 205 22.48 17.95 46.99
CA GLN A 205 22.65 18.94 48.07
C GLN A 205 22.09 18.47 49.42
N SER A 206 21.15 17.52 49.42
CA SER A 206 20.56 16.98 50.65
C SER A 206 21.33 15.79 51.26
N ILE A 207 22.48 15.40 50.69
CA ILE A 207 23.34 14.36 51.29
C ILE A 207 24.08 15.00 52.47
N PRO A 208 23.86 14.55 53.72
CA PRO A 208 24.55 15.11 54.88
C PRO A 208 26.07 14.83 54.78
N LEU A 209 26.89 15.86 55.07
CA LEU A 209 28.36 15.76 55.03
C LEU A 209 28.96 14.75 56.03
N ASP A 210 28.17 14.28 57.00
CA ASP A 210 28.64 13.39 58.07
C ASP A 210 28.97 11.96 57.59
N GLU A 211 28.51 11.56 56.40
CA GLU A 211 28.70 10.18 55.88
C GLU A 211 29.95 10.03 54.98
N ILE A 212 30.54 11.14 54.52
CA ILE A 212 31.75 11.12 53.65
C ILE A 212 33.04 10.99 54.48
N GLU A 213 33.04 11.38 55.76
CA GLU A 213 34.22 11.31 56.63
C GLU A 213 34.44 9.90 57.24
N GLN A 214 33.41 9.04 57.26
CA GLN A 214 33.54 7.66 57.77
C GLN A 214 34.13 6.66 56.76
N LEU A 215 34.12 6.96 55.46
CA LEU A 215 34.67 6.09 54.42
C LEU A 215 36.16 6.31 54.10
N ASN A 216 36.77 7.37 54.66
CA ASN A 216 38.17 7.74 54.40
C ASN A 216 39.08 7.55 55.62
N SER A 217 38.58 6.93 56.72
CA SER A 217 39.36 6.62 57.93
C SER A 217 39.50 5.11 58.25
N GLN A 218 39.19 4.24 57.28
CA GLN A 218 39.60 2.82 57.27
C GLN A 218 40.54 2.58 56.09
#